data_AF-A0AAU5PLT2-F1
#
_entry.id   AF-A0AAU5PLT2-F1
#
_cell.length_a   1.000
_cell.length_b   1.000
_cell.length_c   1.000
_cell.angle_alpha   90.00
_cell.angle_beta   90.00
_cell.angle_gamma   90.00
#
_symmetry.space_group_name_H-M   'P 1'
#
loop_
_entity.id
_entity.type
_entity.pdbx_description
1 polymer ?
#
loop_
_entity_poly.entity_id
_entity_poly.type
_entity_poly.pdbx_seq_one_letter_code
_entity_poly.pdbx_strand_id
1 'polypeptide(L)'
;MAHRNARLTVFGRRLLVERVCSGRPVAHVAAEMGISRATAHKWIRRWRAEGDAGLHDRASRPRTTPHRPPAAVEDRVCALRRSRKLGPARIGPIVGLPASTVHRILTRHRLNRLAWLDRPTGTIIRRYERERPGELIHVDVKKLGRIPTGGGHKVLGRQAGRATRSAMGFDYVHSAVDDHSRLAYSEIHPDEKVATCAAFLTRAAAFFHSHGIDRIERVLTDNAWAYRKGLAWKAVLAELGATGKLTRAYRPQTNGKVERFNRTLLDEWAYLRPYTSNDERTEALADFLHTYNHHRCHTALGGHPPISRVNNAAGQYT
;
A
#
# COMPACT_ATOMS: atom_id res chain seq x y z
N MET A 1 10.29 -14.24 32.08
CA MET A 1 9.56 -15.39 32.64
C MET A 1 10.26 -16.67 32.20
N ALA A 2 10.35 -17.68 33.07
CA ALA A 2 10.79 -19.02 32.66
C ALA A 2 9.66 -19.72 31.87
N HIS A 3 10.03 -20.63 30.96
CA HIS A 3 9.04 -21.44 30.25
C HIS A 3 8.41 -22.49 31.20
N ARG A 4 7.12 -22.80 31.05
CA ARG A 4 6.39 -23.72 31.96
C ARG A 4 7.01 -25.12 32.10
N ASN A 5 7.73 -25.60 31.08
CA ASN A 5 8.43 -26.90 31.10
C ASN A 5 9.93 -26.78 31.48
N ALA A 6 10.40 -25.63 31.97
CA ALA A 6 11.81 -25.42 32.29
C ALA A 6 12.19 -26.06 33.64
N ARG A 7 12.81 -27.25 33.60
CA ARG A 7 13.30 -27.96 34.80
C ARG A 7 14.27 -27.17 35.70
N LEU A 8 14.85 -26.07 35.20
CA LEU A 8 15.70 -25.16 35.97
C LEU A 8 15.35 -23.68 35.75
N THR A 9 14.72 -23.07 36.76
CA THR A 9 14.70 -21.61 36.97
C THR A 9 16.09 -21.09 37.37
N VAL A 10 16.29 -19.77 37.47
CA VAL A 10 17.57 -19.21 37.97
C VAL A 10 17.86 -19.72 39.39
N PHE A 11 16.85 -19.76 40.27
CA PHE A 11 16.93 -20.37 41.60
C PHE A 11 17.37 -21.85 41.54
N GLY A 12 16.77 -22.65 40.65
CA GLY A 12 17.19 -24.06 40.46
C GLY A 12 18.64 -24.20 39.98
N ARG A 13 19.16 -23.26 39.19
CA ARG A 13 20.57 -23.26 38.75
C ARG A 13 21.52 -22.86 39.86
N ARG A 14 21.07 -22.01 40.78
CA ARG A 14 21.82 -21.63 41.98
C ARG A 14 21.85 -22.77 43.01
N LEU A 15 20.72 -23.41 43.29
CA LEU A 15 20.63 -24.59 44.16
C LEU A 15 21.51 -25.76 43.64
N LEU A 16 21.59 -25.94 42.32
CA LEU A 16 22.51 -26.87 41.67
C LEU A 16 23.98 -26.55 41.99
N VAL A 17 24.36 -25.27 41.95
CA VAL A 17 25.72 -24.82 42.28
C VAL A 17 25.99 -25.00 43.77
N GLU A 18 25.10 -24.53 44.64
CA GLU A 18 25.22 -24.62 46.11
C GLU A 18 25.42 -26.08 46.55
N ARG A 19 24.61 -27.02 46.02
CA ARG A 19 24.76 -28.47 46.28
C ARG A 19 26.07 -29.08 45.77
N VAL A 20 26.69 -28.52 44.74
CA VAL A 20 28.00 -29.00 44.22
C VAL A 20 29.15 -28.35 44.98
N CYS A 21 29.00 -27.10 45.42
CA CYS A 21 29.95 -26.41 46.28
C CYS A 21 30.01 -27.03 47.69
N SER A 22 28.92 -27.63 48.20
CA SER A 22 28.94 -28.47 49.41
C SER A 22 29.52 -29.89 49.19
N GLY A 23 30.46 -30.04 48.24
CA GLY A 23 31.22 -31.26 48.00
C GLY A 23 30.49 -32.40 47.27
N ARG A 24 29.20 -32.26 46.92
CA ARG A 24 28.41 -33.38 46.37
C ARG A 24 28.74 -33.62 44.88
N PRO A 25 28.91 -34.89 44.44
CA PRO A 25 29.21 -35.20 43.04
C PRO A 25 28.17 -34.65 42.05
N VAL A 26 28.64 -33.96 41.01
CA VAL A 26 27.80 -33.32 39.97
C VAL A 26 26.82 -34.31 39.33
N ALA A 27 27.19 -35.59 39.19
CA ALA A 27 26.33 -36.62 38.65
C ALA A 27 25.08 -36.90 39.52
N HIS A 28 25.23 -36.95 40.85
CA HIS A 28 24.11 -37.18 41.78
C HIS A 28 23.19 -35.96 41.82
N VAL A 29 23.74 -34.75 41.94
CA VAL A 29 22.95 -33.51 41.92
C VAL A 29 22.21 -33.34 40.59
N ALA A 30 22.82 -33.72 39.46
CA ALA A 30 22.14 -33.72 38.16
C ALA A 30 20.96 -34.69 38.10
N ALA A 31 21.11 -35.90 38.67
CA ALA A 31 20.03 -36.89 38.72
C ALA A 31 18.87 -36.43 39.62
N GLU A 32 19.16 -35.98 40.85
CA GLU A 32 18.17 -35.41 41.79
C GLU A 32 17.33 -34.28 41.18
N MET A 33 17.98 -33.41 40.38
CA MET A 33 17.32 -32.26 39.76
C MET A 33 16.75 -32.57 38.37
N GLY A 34 16.74 -33.84 37.96
CA GLY A 34 16.14 -34.30 36.71
C GLY A 34 16.79 -33.72 35.44
N ILE A 35 18.10 -33.47 35.45
CA ILE A 35 18.85 -32.84 34.36
C ILE A 35 20.00 -33.73 33.86
N SER A 36 20.40 -33.53 32.60
CA SER A 36 21.59 -34.22 32.08
C SER A 36 22.87 -33.68 32.72
N ARG A 37 23.87 -34.56 32.93
CA ARG A 37 25.21 -34.20 33.43
C ARG A 37 25.83 -33.02 32.64
N ALA A 38 25.69 -33.02 31.32
CA ALA A 38 26.13 -31.92 30.46
C ALA A 38 25.43 -30.57 30.76
N THR A 39 24.15 -30.59 31.14
CA THR A 39 23.42 -29.39 31.57
C THR A 39 23.92 -28.89 32.92
N ALA A 40 24.22 -29.79 33.86
CA ALA A 40 24.80 -29.43 35.14
C ALA A 40 26.18 -28.77 34.98
N HIS A 41 27.12 -29.43 34.29
CA HIS A 41 28.45 -28.87 34.02
C HIS A 41 28.40 -27.56 33.22
N LYS A 42 27.43 -27.38 32.31
CA LYS A 42 27.20 -26.11 31.60
C LYS A 42 26.93 -24.95 32.57
N TRP A 43 26.06 -25.13 33.57
CA TRP A 43 25.74 -24.06 34.53
C TRP A 43 26.86 -23.83 35.54
N ILE A 44 27.47 -24.90 36.07
CA ILE A 44 28.60 -24.80 37.00
C ILE A 44 29.79 -24.06 36.33
N ARG A 45 30.11 -24.37 35.07
CA ARG A 45 31.16 -23.67 34.30
C ARG A 45 30.84 -22.19 34.08
N ARG A 46 29.57 -21.82 33.88
CA ARG A 46 29.17 -20.41 33.75
C ARG A 46 29.29 -19.68 35.08
N TRP A 47 28.82 -20.27 36.18
CA TRP A 47 28.94 -19.67 37.50
C TRP A 47 30.40 -19.47 37.92
N ARG A 48 31.28 -20.44 37.67
CA ARG A 48 32.73 -20.31 37.90
C ARG A 48 33.41 -19.20 37.09
N ALA A 49 32.80 -18.73 35.99
CA ALA A 49 33.38 -17.70 35.11
C ALA A 49 32.70 -16.33 35.25
N GLU A 50 31.43 -16.28 35.66
CA GLU A 50 30.55 -15.10 35.59
C GLU A 50 29.69 -14.91 36.86
N GLY A 51 29.94 -15.70 37.92
CA GLY A 51 29.16 -15.70 39.16
C GLY A 51 27.67 -15.98 38.93
N ASP A 52 26.82 -15.42 39.80
CA ASP A 52 25.36 -15.55 39.69
C ASP A 52 24.81 -14.97 38.38
N ALA A 53 25.46 -13.96 37.79
CA ALA A 53 25.08 -13.42 36.48
C ALA A 53 25.17 -14.50 35.36
N GLY A 54 26.12 -15.43 35.47
CA GLY A 54 26.26 -16.57 34.57
C GLY A 54 25.08 -17.58 34.60
N LEU A 55 24.24 -17.53 35.63
CA LEU A 55 23.06 -18.40 35.77
C LEU A 55 21.84 -17.92 34.98
N HIS A 56 21.84 -16.66 34.52
CA HIS A 56 20.76 -16.10 33.71
C HIS A 56 20.73 -16.68 32.28
N ASP A 57 19.57 -16.63 31.65
CA ASP A 57 19.41 -17.04 30.25
C ASP A 57 19.98 -15.98 29.30
N ARG A 58 21.04 -16.36 28.56
CA ARG A 58 21.60 -15.53 27.49
C ARG A 58 20.67 -15.55 26.27
N ALA A 59 20.60 -14.44 25.55
CA ALA A 59 19.76 -14.32 24.37
C ALA A 59 20.09 -15.40 23.32
N SER A 60 19.08 -16.18 22.92
CA SER A 60 19.17 -17.19 21.85
C SER A 60 19.26 -16.60 20.44
N ARG A 61 19.54 -15.30 20.32
CA ARG A 61 19.60 -14.57 19.05
C ARG A 61 20.95 -14.82 18.37
N PRO A 62 20.98 -15.18 17.08
CA PRO A 62 22.23 -15.32 16.33
C PRO A 62 23.10 -14.05 16.42
N ARG A 63 24.41 -14.25 16.63
CA ARG A 63 25.41 -13.16 16.70
C ARG A 63 25.57 -12.42 15.36
N THR A 64 25.41 -13.15 14.26
CA THR A 64 25.42 -12.64 12.89
C THR A 64 24.11 -13.00 12.19
N THR A 65 23.80 -12.37 11.06
CA THR A 65 22.63 -12.70 10.25
C THR A 65 22.97 -12.46 8.77
N PRO A 66 23.63 -13.43 8.09
CA PRO A 66 24.23 -13.21 6.77
C PRO A 66 23.24 -12.71 5.71
N HIS A 67 22.02 -13.25 5.69
CA HIS A 67 20.96 -12.85 4.75
C HIS A 67 20.23 -11.54 5.16
N ARG A 68 20.89 -10.63 5.89
CA ARG A 68 20.34 -9.29 6.16
C ARG A 68 20.66 -8.37 4.95
N PRO A 69 19.67 -7.69 4.36
CA PRO A 69 19.92 -6.71 3.30
C PRO A 69 20.89 -5.61 3.75
N PRO A 70 21.78 -5.11 2.86
CA PRO A 70 22.67 -3.99 3.17
C PRO A 70 21.93 -2.74 3.63
N ALA A 71 22.60 -1.90 4.43
CA ALA A 71 22.01 -0.69 5.03
C ALA A 71 21.31 0.20 3.98
N ALA A 72 21.99 0.52 2.88
CA ALA A 72 21.44 1.31 1.78
C ALA A 72 20.13 0.76 1.18
N VAL A 73 19.92 -0.56 1.22
CA VAL A 73 18.65 -1.19 0.79
C VAL A 73 17.57 -1.02 1.85
N GLU A 74 17.90 -1.12 3.14
CA GLU A 74 16.99 -0.77 4.23
C GLU A 74 16.60 0.71 4.20
N ASP A 75 17.54 1.60 3.87
CA ASP A 75 17.32 3.03 3.77
C ASP A 75 16.46 3.39 2.55
N ARG A 76 16.70 2.78 1.38
CA ARG A 76 15.83 2.93 0.19
C ARG A 76 14.41 2.44 0.47
N VAL A 77 14.24 1.34 1.21
CA VAL A 77 12.94 0.85 1.72
C VAL A 77 12.28 1.90 2.63
N CYS A 78 13.02 2.48 3.58
CA CYS A 78 12.50 3.50 4.50
C CYS A 78 12.19 4.84 3.81
N ALA A 79 12.97 5.25 2.81
CA ALA A 79 12.74 6.44 2.00
C ALA A 79 11.45 6.32 1.17
N LEU A 80 11.29 5.21 0.43
CA LEU A 80 10.06 4.88 -0.31
C LEU A 80 8.83 4.79 0.60
N ARG A 81 9.02 4.30 1.83
CA ARG A 81 7.97 4.23 2.85
C ARG A 81 7.55 5.62 3.37
N ARG A 82 8.50 6.53 3.59
CA ARG A 82 8.24 7.88 4.12
C ARG A 82 7.67 8.82 3.04
N SER A 83 8.31 8.91 1.89
CA SER A 83 7.94 9.82 0.79
C SER A 83 6.64 9.42 0.09
N ARG A 84 6.50 8.14 -0.29
CA ARG A 84 5.39 7.64 -1.12
C ARG A 84 4.39 6.75 -0.34
N LYS A 85 4.48 6.70 1.00
CA LYS A 85 3.61 5.93 1.93
C LYS A 85 3.47 4.42 1.60
N LEU A 86 4.37 3.85 0.79
CA LEU A 86 4.18 2.54 0.15
C LEU A 86 4.09 1.38 1.15
N GLY A 87 3.36 0.32 0.77
CA GLY A 87 3.28 -0.94 1.52
C GLY A 87 4.36 -1.96 1.12
N PRO A 88 4.61 -3.02 1.91
CA PRO A 88 5.68 -3.98 1.65
C PRO A 88 5.64 -4.62 0.26
N ALA A 89 4.46 -5.00 -0.22
CA ALA A 89 4.24 -5.59 -1.54
C ALA A 89 4.37 -4.59 -2.72
N ARG A 90 4.45 -3.28 -2.45
CA ARG A 90 4.79 -2.27 -3.47
C ARG A 90 6.26 -1.90 -3.46
N ILE A 91 6.87 -1.82 -2.28
CA ILE A 91 8.29 -1.52 -2.14
C ILE A 91 9.13 -2.72 -2.63
N GLY A 92 8.70 -3.96 -2.36
CA GLY A 92 9.45 -5.19 -2.66
C GLY A 92 9.99 -5.24 -4.09
N PRO A 93 9.13 -5.22 -5.13
CA PRO A 93 9.58 -5.23 -6.52
C PRO A 93 10.48 -4.04 -6.89
N ILE A 94 10.23 -2.83 -6.34
CA ILE A 94 11.04 -1.61 -6.58
C ILE A 94 12.48 -1.74 -6.05
N VAL A 95 12.74 -2.66 -5.10
CA VAL A 95 14.05 -2.87 -4.48
C VAL A 95 14.58 -4.31 -4.59
N GLY A 96 13.94 -5.16 -5.41
CA GLY A 96 14.32 -6.56 -5.59
C GLY A 96 14.18 -7.44 -4.34
N LEU A 97 13.28 -7.12 -3.40
CA LEU A 97 13.12 -7.86 -2.14
C LEU A 97 11.72 -8.50 -1.98
N PRO A 98 11.63 -9.73 -1.42
CA PRO A 98 10.36 -10.30 -0.99
C PRO A 98 9.61 -9.39 -0.01
N ALA A 99 8.28 -9.28 -0.17
CA ALA A 99 7.44 -8.43 0.66
C ALA A 99 7.53 -8.75 2.17
N SER A 100 7.81 -10.01 2.53
CA SER A 100 8.07 -10.45 3.90
C SER A 100 9.37 -9.85 4.48
N THR A 101 10.44 -9.79 3.69
CA THR A 101 11.70 -9.14 4.06
C THR A 101 11.54 -7.62 4.16
N VAL A 102 10.79 -6.99 3.25
CA VAL A 102 10.46 -5.56 3.38
C VAL A 102 9.64 -5.29 4.64
N HIS A 103 8.63 -6.10 4.95
CA HIS A 103 7.88 -5.97 6.20
C HIS A 103 8.77 -6.11 7.45
N ARG A 104 9.78 -7.00 7.40
CA ARG A 104 10.79 -7.20 8.44
C ARG A 104 11.75 -5.99 8.58
N ILE A 105 12.07 -5.29 7.49
CA ILE A 105 12.80 -4.01 7.53
C ILE A 105 11.91 -2.94 8.18
N LEU A 106 10.71 -2.71 7.65
CA LEU A 106 9.79 -1.68 8.14
C LEU A 106 9.42 -1.87 9.62
N THR A 107 9.34 -3.11 10.10
CA THR A 107 9.08 -3.40 11.51
C THR A 107 10.24 -3.01 12.41
N ARG A 108 11.50 -3.26 11.99
CA ARG A 108 12.70 -2.84 12.74
C ARG A 108 12.84 -1.32 12.80
N HIS A 109 12.50 -0.63 11.71
CA HIS A 109 12.48 0.83 11.62
C HIS A 109 11.17 1.48 12.15
N ARG A 110 10.27 0.70 12.78
CA ARG A 110 8.98 1.13 13.35
C ARG A 110 7.98 1.78 12.36
N LEU A 111 8.15 1.58 11.05
CA LEU A 111 7.31 2.14 9.99
C LEU A 111 6.21 1.18 9.47
N ASN A 112 6.02 0.01 10.08
CA ASN A 112 5.18 -1.07 9.53
C ASN A 112 3.66 -0.82 9.57
N ARG A 113 3.14 -0.02 10.52
CA ARG A 113 1.69 0.22 10.68
C ARG A 113 1.20 1.35 9.77
N LEU A 114 0.45 1.00 8.71
CA LEU A 114 -0.28 1.96 7.86
C LEU A 114 -1.41 2.70 8.61
N ALA A 115 -1.95 2.13 9.69
CA ALA A 115 -2.99 2.78 10.50
C ALA A 115 -2.50 4.03 11.25
N TRP A 116 -1.18 4.25 11.34
CA TRP A 116 -0.59 5.49 11.89
C TRP A 116 -0.47 6.59 10.82
N LEU A 117 -1.02 6.35 9.61
CA LEU A 117 -1.02 7.23 8.44
C LEU A 117 -2.41 7.24 7.77
N ASP A 118 -3.45 7.43 8.59
CA ASP A 118 -4.89 7.54 8.30
C ASP A 118 -5.69 6.24 7.99
N ARG A 119 -6.84 6.09 8.69
CA ARG A 119 -7.91 5.08 8.54
C ARG A 119 -9.18 5.50 9.34
N PRO A 120 -10.14 6.27 8.79
CA PRO A 120 -11.23 6.82 9.61
C PRO A 120 -12.38 5.87 9.99
N THR A 121 -12.69 4.84 9.19
CA THR A 121 -14.05 4.23 9.21
C THR A 121 -14.19 2.79 9.73
N GLY A 122 -13.09 2.11 10.09
CA GLY A 122 -13.07 0.82 10.83
C GLY A 122 -13.76 -0.42 10.23
N THR A 123 -14.57 -0.28 9.17
CA THR A 123 -15.58 -1.26 8.76
C THR A 123 -15.06 -2.33 7.78
N ILE A 124 -15.62 -3.53 7.86
CA ILE A 124 -15.31 -4.65 6.95
C ILE A 124 -15.99 -4.41 5.60
N ILE A 125 -15.26 -3.78 4.68
CA ILE A 125 -15.73 -3.56 3.30
C ILE A 125 -15.78 -4.91 2.59
N ARG A 126 -16.97 -5.47 2.37
CA ARG A 126 -17.20 -6.53 1.37
C ARG A 126 -16.89 -5.94 -0.02
N ARG A 127 -15.74 -6.29 -0.58
CA ARG A 127 -15.31 -5.88 -1.93
C ARG A 127 -15.81 -6.92 -2.92
N TYR A 128 -16.56 -6.47 -3.92
CA TYR A 128 -16.77 -7.24 -5.16
C TYR A 128 -15.67 -6.90 -6.17
N GLU A 129 -15.53 -7.70 -7.22
CA GLU A 129 -14.65 -7.51 -8.38
C GLU A 129 -15.35 -8.18 -9.57
N ARG A 130 -15.18 -7.66 -10.79
CA ARG A 130 -15.74 -8.26 -12.02
C ARG A 130 -14.86 -9.38 -12.56
N GLU A 131 -15.45 -10.27 -13.36
CA GLU A 131 -14.76 -11.49 -13.83
C GLU A 131 -13.84 -11.23 -15.02
N ARG A 132 -14.20 -10.29 -15.90
CA ARG A 132 -13.40 -9.86 -17.07
C ARG A 132 -13.26 -8.32 -17.13
N PRO A 133 -12.24 -7.78 -17.83
CA PRO A 133 -12.17 -6.35 -18.16
C PRO A 133 -13.42 -5.87 -18.91
N GLY A 134 -13.80 -4.60 -18.75
CA GLY A 134 -14.92 -3.98 -19.47
C GLY A 134 -16.31 -4.29 -18.93
N GLU A 135 -16.46 -5.32 -18.09
CA GLU A 135 -17.72 -5.64 -17.41
C GLU A 135 -18.25 -4.50 -16.51
N LEU A 136 -17.38 -3.60 -16.04
CA LEU A 136 -17.77 -2.40 -15.29
C LEU A 136 -16.64 -1.38 -15.27
N ILE A 137 -16.84 -0.22 -15.90
CA ILE A 137 -15.97 0.95 -15.73
C ILE A 137 -16.55 1.84 -14.62
N HIS A 138 -15.70 2.30 -13.72
CA HIS A 138 -16.02 3.29 -12.68
C HIS A 138 -15.60 4.69 -13.13
N VAL A 139 -16.52 5.66 -13.10
CA VAL A 139 -16.22 7.07 -13.42
C VAL A 139 -16.48 7.98 -12.21
N ASP A 140 -15.61 8.97 -12.02
CA ASP A 140 -15.67 10.01 -10.99
C ASP A 140 -14.90 11.27 -11.45
N VAL A 141 -15.21 12.44 -10.89
CA VAL A 141 -14.53 13.71 -11.21
C VAL A 141 -13.91 14.31 -9.95
N LYS A 142 -12.59 14.47 -9.97
CA LYS A 142 -11.86 15.05 -8.84
C LYS A 142 -11.49 16.51 -9.08
N LYS A 143 -12.21 17.42 -8.42
CA LYS A 143 -11.85 18.84 -8.35
C LYS A 143 -10.54 19.03 -7.59
N LEU A 144 -9.58 19.73 -8.19
CA LEU A 144 -8.32 20.14 -7.60
C LEU A 144 -8.16 21.66 -7.71
N GLY A 145 -7.76 22.33 -6.63
CA GLY A 145 -7.39 23.74 -6.71
C GLY A 145 -6.18 23.93 -7.64
N ARG A 146 -6.21 24.97 -8.47
CA ARG A 146 -5.11 25.32 -9.38
C ARG A 146 -3.88 25.84 -8.61
N ILE A 147 -2.68 25.66 -9.14
CA ILE A 147 -1.41 26.04 -8.49
C ILE A 147 -0.87 27.31 -9.16
N PRO A 148 -0.69 28.42 -8.42
CA PRO A 148 -0.26 29.68 -9.02
C PRO A 148 1.22 29.60 -9.43
N THR A 149 1.62 30.42 -10.39
CA THR A 149 3.02 30.59 -10.80
C THR A 149 3.86 31.03 -9.59
N GLY A 150 4.99 30.36 -9.36
CA GLY A 150 5.79 30.49 -8.13
C GLY A 150 5.36 29.52 -7.01
N GLY A 151 4.30 28.75 -7.22
CA GLY A 151 3.82 27.70 -6.32
C GLY A 151 2.77 28.17 -5.30
N GLY A 152 1.92 27.24 -4.87
CA GLY A 152 0.91 27.50 -3.85
C GLY A 152 1.48 27.56 -2.42
N HIS A 153 0.60 27.56 -1.42
CA HIS A 153 0.95 27.60 0.02
C HIS A 153 1.89 26.48 0.53
N LYS A 154 2.13 25.42 -0.27
CA LYS A 154 3.13 24.38 0.00
C LYS A 154 4.57 24.79 -0.35
N VAL A 155 4.73 25.79 -1.23
CA VAL A 155 6.00 26.38 -1.65
C VAL A 155 6.22 27.69 -0.89
N LEU A 156 5.26 28.62 -0.99
CA LEU A 156 5.36 29.98 -0.43
C LEU A 156 4.91 30.10 1.05
N GLY A 157 4.61 28.98 1.72
CA GLY A 157 4.04 28.97 3.06
C GLY A 157 2.59 29.50 3.13
N ARG A 158 1.99 29.46 4.33
CA ARG A 158 0.56 29.75 4.54
C ARG A 158 0.16 31.22 4.32
N GLN A 159 1.07 32.16 4.55
CA GLN A 159 0.75 33.60 4.59
C GLN A 159 0.87 34.24 3.20
N ALA A 160 2.03 34.14 2.54
CA ALA A 160 2.21 34.59 1.16
C ALA A 160 1.32 33.78 0.18
N GLY A 161 1.28 32.45 0.32
CA GLY A 161 0.38 31.56 -0.44
C GLY A 161 -1.12 31.68 -0.11
N ARG A 162 -1.53 32.77 0.58
CA ARG A 162 -2.94 33.18 0.74
C ARG A 162 -3.31 34.31 -0.22
N ALA A 163 -2.37 35.19 -0.58
CA ALA A 163 -2.59 36.30 -1.51
C ALA A 163 -2.84 35.81 -2.94
N THR A 164 -2.08 34.83 -3.42
CA THR A 164 -2.18 34.24 -4.77
C THR A 164 -3.35 33.25 -4.95
N ARG A 165 -4.34 33.25 -4.04
CA ARG A 165 -5.30 32.14 -3.88
C ARG A 165 -6.75 32.47 -4.28
N SER A 166 -7.08 33.73 -4.51
CA SER A 166 -8.47 34.21 -4.56
C SER A 166 -9.21 33.95 -5.89
N ALA A 167 -8.51 33.88 -7.03
CA ALA A 167 -9.15 34.04 -8.35
C ALA A 167 -9.05 32.83 -9.32
N MET A 168 -8.20 31.84 -9.07
CA MET A 168 -7.80 30.89 -10.14
C MET A 168 -8.75 29.71 -10.43
N GLY A 169 -9.73 29.45 -9.57
CA GLY A 169 -10.67 28.33 -9.75
C GLY A 169 -10.06 26.93 -9.56
N PHE A 170 -10.63 25.94 -10.27
CA PHE A 170 -10.37 24.51 -10.10
C PHE A 170 -10.12 23.82 -11.43
N ASP A 171 -9.19 22.87 -11.42
CA ASP A 171 -9.07 21.84 -12.44
C ASP A 171 -10.01 20.67 -12.10
N TYR A 172 -10.68 20.10 -13.10
CA TYR A 172 -11.59 18.96 -12.95
C TYR A 172 -10.93 17.72 -13.55
N VAL A 173 -10.44 16.82 -12.70
CA VAL A 173 -9.77 15.59 -13.15
C VAL A 173 -10.81 14.50 -13.33
N HIS A 174 -11.29 14.32 -14.56
CA HIS A 174 -12.19 13.22 -14.93
C HIS A 174 -11.38 11.93 -14.94
N SER A 175 -11.92 10.85 -14.36
CA SER A 175 -11.20 9.58 -14.24
C SER A 175 -12.13 8.39 -14.47
N ALA A 176 -11.66 7.43 -15.26
CA ALA A 176 -12.33 6.18 -15.59
C ALA A 176 -11.43 4.99 -15.23
N VAL A 177 -11.94 4.00 -14.50
CA VAL A 177 -11.16 2.86 -13.99
C VAL A 177 -11.92 1.55 -14.14
N ASP A 178 -11.33 0.56 -14.80
CA ASP A 178 -11.94 -0.76 -14.98
C ASP A 178 -12.03 -1.58 -13.67
N ASP A 179 -13.13 -2.34 -13.50
CA ASP A 179 -13.34 -3.12 -12.30
C ASP A 179 -12.57 -4.44 -12.23
N HIS A 180 -12.03 -4.97 -13.32
CA HIS A 180 -11.24 -6.20 -13.26
C HIS A 180 -9.73 -5.91 -13.22
N SER A 181 -9.23 -5.23 -14.25
CA SER A 181 -7.82 -4.95 -14.47
C SER A 181 -7.26 -3.82 -13.59
N ARG A 182 -8.12 -2.88 -13.16
CA ARG A 182 -7.72 -1.56 -12.60
C ARG A 182 -7.02 -0.66 -13.60
N LEU A 183 -7.08 -0.92 -14.92
CA LEU A 183 -6.56 0.01 -15.91
C LEU A 183 -7.30 1.35 -15.75
N ALA A 184 -6.55 2.45 -15.73
CA ALA A 184 -7.08 3.78 -15.42
C ALA A 184 -6.76 4.79 -16.51
N TYR A 185 -7.75 5.60 -16.84
CA TYR A 185 -7.66 6.74 -17.76
C TYR A 185 -8.09 8.01 -17.03
N SER A 186 -7.35 9.10 -17.20
CA SER A 186 -7.71 10.40 -16.62
C SER A 186 -7.39 11.54 -17.56
N GLU A 187 -8.21 12.58 -17.52
CA GLU A 187 -8.01 13.84 -18.23
C GLU A 187 -8.25 15.03 -17.28
N ILE A 188 -7.64 16.18 -17.58
CA ILE A 188 -7.91 17.43 -16.86
C ILE A 188 -8.77 18.33 -17.75
N HIS A 189 -9.91 18.75 -17.22
CA HIS A 189 -10.89 19.61 -17.89
C HIS A 189 -11.21 20.87 -17.06
N PRO A 190 -11.74 21.94 -17.70
CA PRO A 190 -12.12 23.16 -17.00
C PRO A 190 -13.46 23.05 -16.25
N ASP A 191 -14.28 22.01 -16.49
CA ASP A 191 -15.55 21.78 -15.81
C ASP A 191 -16.00 20.31 -15.80
N GLU A 192 -17.19 20.06 -15.24
CA GLU A 192 -17.89 18.77 -15.15
C GLU A 192 -19.26 18.79 -15.88
N LYS A 193 -19.40 19.62 -16.93
CA LYS A 193 -20.65 19.73 -17.71
C LYS A 193 -20.93 18.46 -18.52
N VAL A 194 -22.19 18.28 -18.92
CA VAL A 194 -22.66 17.10 -19.69
C VAL A 194 -21.81 16.82 -20.93
N ALA A 195 -21.50 17.85 -21.73
CA ALA A 195 -20.70 17.69 -22.95
C ALA A 195 -19.28 17.22 -22.64
N THR A 196 -18.64 17.83 -21.64
CA THR A 196 -17.31 17.47 -21.12
C THR A 196 -17.26 16.01 -20.65
N CYS A 197 -18.23 15.61 -19.82
CA CYS A 197 -18.38 14.24 -19.34
C CYS A 197 -18.62 13.23 -20.48
N ALA A 198 -19.47 13.56 -21.45
CA ALA A 198 -19.78 12.70 -22.59
C ALA A 198 -18.54 12.49 -23.48
N ALA A 199 -17.86 13.57 -23.86
CA ALA A 199 -16.65 13.51 -24.68
C ALA A 199 -15.48 12.81 -23.95
N PHE A 200 -15.38 12.95 -22.63
CA PHE A 200 -14.47 12.16 -21.79
C PHE A 200 -14.78 10.67 -21.87
N LEU A 201 -16.06 10.26 -21.79
CA LEU A 201 -16.44 8.85 -21.90
C LEU A 201 -16.08 8.26 -23.28
N THR A 202 -16.28 9.02 -24.37
CA THR A 202 -15.88 8.59 -25.73
C THR A 202 -14.37 8.34 -25.82
N ARG A 203 -13.54 9.25 -25.30
CA ARG A 203 -12.08 9.10 -25.32
C ARG A 203 -11.59 8.01 -24.36
N ALA A 204 -12.22 7.87 -23.19
CA ALA A 204 -11.95 6.78 -22.27
C ALA A 204 -12.26 5.41 -22.91
N ALA A 205 -13.37 5.28 -23.63
CA ALA A 205 -13.71 4.06 -24.34
C ALA A 205 -12.69 3.71 -25.45
N ALA A 206 -12.26 4.71 -26.24
CA ALA A 206 -11.21 4.53 -27.24
C ALA A 206 -9.87 4.09 -26.61
N PHE A 207 -9.51 4.65 -25.45
CA PHE A 207 -8.34 4.22 -24.67
C PHE A 207 -8.49 2.78 -24.15
N PHE A 208 -9.66 2.40 -23.65
CA PHE A 208 -9.88 1.04 -23.14
C PHE A 208 -9.82 0.00 -24.28
N HIS A 209 -10.42 0.29 -25.44
CA HIS A 209 -10.32 -0.56 -26.63
C HIS A 209 -8.88 -0.69 -27.14
N SER A 210 -8.10 0.40 -27.22
CA SER A 210 -6.69 0.32 -27.66
C SER A 210 -5.76 -0.44 -26.71
N HIS A 211 -6.24 -0.81 -25.52
CA HIS A 211 -5.57 -1.69 -24.56
C HIS A 211 -6.18 -3.10 -24.49
N GLY A 212 -7.10 -3.48 -25.39
CA GLY A 212 -7.71 -4.82 -25.44
C GLY A 212 -8.99 -4.99 -24.63
N ILE A 213 -9.69 -3.90 -24.28
CA ILE A 213 -11.05 -3.95 -23.71
C ILE A 213 -12.06 -3.52 -24.79
N ASP A 214 -12.39 -4.44 -25.69
CA ASP A 214 -13.22 -4.15 -26.88
C ASP A 214 -14.69 -3.79 -26.57
N ARG A 215 -15.16 -4.07 -25.34
CA ARG A 215 -16.53 -3.78 -24.93
C ARG A 215 -16.62 -3.28 -23.50
N ILE A 216 -17.26 -2.14 -23.33
CA ILE A 216 -17.70 -1.64 -22.02
C ILE A 216 -19.18 -2.02 -21.84
N GLU A 217 -19.47 -2.98 -20.98
CA GLU A 217 -20.86 -3.39 -20.72
C GLU A 217 -21.63 -2.36 -19.88
N ARG A 218 -20.93 -1.73 -18.93
CA ARG A 218 -21.54 -0.94 -17.85
C ARG A 218 -20.61 0.18 -17.40
N VAL A 219 -21.18 1.35 -17.14
CA VAL A 219 -20.46 2.49 -16.55
C VAL A 219 -21.13 2.87 -15.23
N LEU A 220 -20.42 2.77 -14.11
CA LEU A 220 -20.89 3.23 -12.80
C LEU A 220 -20.39 4.64 -12.51
N THR A 221 -21.32 5.56 -12.28
CA THR A 221 -21.06 6.94 -11.86
C THR A 221 -21.63 7.20 -10.46
N ASP A 222 -21.32 8.37 -9.90
CA ASP A 222 -22.10 8.93 -8.80
C ASP A 222 -23.50 9.39 -9.28
N ASN A 223 -24.24 10.13 -8.43
CA ASN A 223 -25.58 10.63 -8.75
C ASN A 223 -25.61 12.07 -9.32
N ALA A 224 -24.47 12.63 -9.75
CA ALA A 224 -24.40 13.97 -10.31
C ALA A 224 -25.37 14.14 -11.48
N TRP A 225 -25.92 15.35 -11.62
CA TRP A 225 -26.98 15.66 -12.59
C TRP A 225 -26.55 15.33 -14.03
N ALA A 226 -25.28 15.56 -14.37
CA ALA A 226 -24.74 15.29 -15.69
C ALA A 226 -24.91 13.82 -16.11
N TYR A 227 -24.57 12.87 -15.22
CA TYR A 227 -24.69 11.44 -15.48
C TYR A 227 -26.14 10.95 -15.39
N ARG A 228 -26.91 11.48 -14.43
CA ARG A 228 -28.30 11.04 -14.17
C ARG A 228 -29.31 11.55 -15.20
N LYS A 229 -29.10 12.74 -15.76
CA LYS A 229 -30.08 13.45 -16.61
C LYS A 229 -29.55 13.95 -17.95
N GLY A 230 -28.24 14.17 -18.09
CA GLY A 230 -27.66 14.72 -19.33
C GLY A 230 -27.93 13.85 -20.57
N LEU A 231 -28.36 14.49 -21.66
CA LEU A 231 -28.72 13.79 -22.90
C LEU A 231 -27.49 13.27 -23.65
N ALA A 232 -26.46 14.09 -23.87
CA ALA A 232 -25.24 13.65 -24.57
C ALA A 232 -24.50 12.51 -23.84
N TRP A 233 -24.55 12.47 -22.50
CA TRP A 233 -24.02 11.35 -21.73
C TRP A 233 -24.76 10.03 -22.03
N LYS A 234 -26.10 10.10 -22.21
CA LYS A 234 -26.91 8.94 -22.59
C LYS A 234 -26.72 8.54 -24.05
N ALA A 235 -26.47 9.49 -24.94
CA ALA A 235 -26.14 9.22 -26.34
C ALA A 235 -24.84 8.39 -26.43
N VAL A 236 -23.75 8.86 -25.81
CA VAL A 236 -22.48 8.12 -25.78
C VAL A 236 -22.61 6.74 -25.10
N LEU A 237 -23.43 6.62 -24.05
CA LEU A 237 -23.73 5.30 -23.47
C LEU A 237 -24.45 4.36 -24.46
N ALA A 238 -25.39 4.88 -25.26
CA ALA A 238 -26.09 4.10 -26.27
C ALA A 238 -25.17 3.73 -27.46
N GLU A 239 -24.36 4.67 -27.94
CA GLU A 239 -23.33 4.47 -28.97
C GLU A 239 -22.33 3.37 -28.59
N LEU A 240 -21.91 3.34 -27.32
CA LEU A 240 -21.02 2.30 -26.77
C LEU A 240 -21.74 0.97 -26.43
N GLY A 241 -23.06 0.89 -26.59
CA GLY A 241 -23.86 -0.27 -26.16
C GLY A 241 -23.80 -0.55 -24.65
N ALA A 242 -23.52 0.49 -23.85
CA ALA A 242 -23.15 0.41 -22.44
C ALA A 242 -24.30 0.82 -21.49
N THR A 243 -24.57 -0.01 -20.48
CA THR A 243 -25.61 0.30 -19.48
C THR A 243 -25.08 1.21 -18.39
N GLY A 244 -25.52 2.48 -18.38
CA GLY A 244 -25.26 3.41 -17.28
C GLY A 244 -25.85 2.92 -15.95
N LYS A 245 -25.06 3.00 -14.88
CA LYS A 245 -25.43 2.69 -13.50
C LYS A 245 -25.04 3.84 -12.58
N LEU A 246 -25.85 4.10 -11.56
CA LEU A 246 -25.59 5.12 -10.54
C LEU A 246 -25.28 4.44 -9.21
N THR A 247 -24.47 5.08 -8.35
CA THR A 247 -24.30 4.62 -6.96
C THR A 247 -25.65 4.56 -6.23
N ARG A 248 -25.86 3.54 -5.39
CA ARG A 248 -27.06 3.53 -4.53
C ARG A 248 -26.90 4.55 -3.42
N ALA A 249 -27.93 5.36 -3.18
CA ALA A 249 -27.97 6.31 -2.06
C ALA A 249 -27.56 5.64 -0.74
N TYR A 250 -26.75 6.35 0.05
CA TYR A 250 -26.14 5.88 1.31
C TYR A 250 -25.23 4.63 1.19
N ARG A 251 -24.83 4.22 -0.03
CA ARG A 251 -23.83 3.16 -0.27
C ARG A 251 -22.68 3.60 -1.20
N PRO A 252 -21.87 4.61 -0.80
CA PRO A 252 -20.75 5.11 -1.60
C PRO A 252 -19.69 4.04 -1.90
N GLN A 253 -19.60 2.99 -1.06
CA GLN A 253 -18.64 1.88 -1.25
C GLN A 253 -18.78 1.20 -2.63
N THR A 254 -19.91 1.39 -3.31
CA THR A 254 -20.12 0.94 -4.69
C THR A 254 -19.14 1.56 -5.69
N ASN A 255 -18.71 2.83 -5.55
CA ASN A 255 -17.72 3.45 -6.45
C ASN A 255 -16.27 3.38 -5.93
N GLY A 256 -16.01 2.54 -4.92
CA GLY A 256 -14.75 2.49 -4.16
C GLY A 256 -13.48 2.12 -4.95
N LYS A 257 -13.56 1.91 -6.27
CA LYS A 257 -12.43 1.60 -7.16
C LYS A 257 -11.81 2.86 -7.73
N VAL A 258 -12.62 3.70 -8.39
CA VAL A 258 -12.18 5.04 -8.83
C VAL A 258 -11.91 5.95 -7.63
N GLU A 259 -12.67 5.85 -6.52
CA GLU A 259 -12.31 6.55 -5.27
C GLU A 259 -10.91 6.15 -4.75
N ARG A 260 -10.54 4.86 -4.88
CA ARG A 260 -9.24 4.36 -4.43
C ARG A 260 -8.12 4.76 -5.38
N PHE A 261 -8.40 4.82 -6.67
CA PHE A 261 -7.54 5.41 -7.68
C PHE A 261 -7.32 6.90 -7.41
N ASN A 262 -8.39 7.69 -7.27
CA ASN A 262 -8.34 9.13 -6.99
C ASN A 262 -7.54 9.44 -5.72
N ARG A 263 -7.61 8.60 -4.68
CA ARG A 263 -6.71 8.72 -3.51
C ARG A 263 -5.23 8.50 -3.84
N THR A 264 -4.93 7.54 -4.71
CA THR A 264 -3.56 7.29 -5.19
C THR A 264 -3.08 8.38 -6.16
N LEU A 265 -3.94 8.90 -7.02
CA LEU A 265 -3.69 10.06 -7.88
C LEU A 265 -3.40 11.33 -7.05
N LEU A 266 -4.01 11.48 -5.87
CA LEU A 266 -3.62 12.50 -4.89
C LEU A 266 -2.26 12.22 -4.24
N ASP A 267 -2.04 11.03 -3.68
CA ASP A 267 -0.81 10.65 -2.94
C ASP A 267 0.44 10.52 -3.84
N GLU A 268 0.28 10.15 -5.11
CA GLU A 268 1.35 9.72 -6.01
C GLU A 268 1.51 10.60 -7.26
N TRP A 269 0.62 11.59 -7.46
CA TRP A 269 0.77 12.66 -8.47
C TRP A 269 0.50 14.04 -7.86
N ALA A 270 -0.77 14.42 -7.62
CA ALA A 270 -1.17 15.81 -7.37
C ALA A 270 -0.50 16.45 -6.14
N TYR A 271 -0.09 15.64 -5.15
CA TYR A 271 0.62 16.06 -3.95
C TYR A 271 1.95 15.32 -3.72
N LEU A 272 2.49 14.62 -4.73
CA LEU A 272 3.76 13.88 -4.65
C LEU A 272 4.95 14.79 -4.29
N ARG A 273 5.01 15.97 -4.93
CA ARG A 273 5.97 17.05 -4.65
C ARG A 273 5.23 18.39 -4.53
N PRO A 274 5.87 19.44 -4.00
CA PRO A 274 5.46 20.82 -4.28
C PRO A 274 5.70 21.11 -5.77
N TYR A 275 4.65 21.56 -6.47
CA TYR A 275 4.75 22.06 -7.85
C TYR A 275 4.80 23.59 -7.84
N THR A 276 5.52 24.19 -8.78
CA THR A 276 5.76 25.64 -8.92
C THR A 276 4.81 26.32 -9.91
N SER A 277 4.07 25.56 -10.71
CA SER A 277 2.96 26.05 -11.55
C SER A 277 1.81 25.02 -11.61
N ASN A 278 0.72 25.38 -12.28
CA ASN A 278 -0.35 24.44 -12.58
C ASN A 278 0.05 23.46 -13.69
N ASP A 279 0.85 23.93 -14.64
CA ASP A 279 1.15 23.23 -15.88
C ASP A 279 2.20 22.14 -15.65
N GLU A 280 3.19 22.41 -14.77
CA GLU A 280 4.14 21.39 -14.26
C GLU A 280 3.41 20.22 -13.58
N ARG A 281 2.23 20.46 -13.00
CA ARG A 281 1.35 19.41 -12.47
C ARG A 281 0.61 18.68 -13.58
N THR A 282 0.05 19.42 -14.55
CA THR A 282 -0.68 18.86 -15.70
C THR A 282 0.21 17.93 -16.53
N GLU A 283 1.40 18.37 -16.90
CA GLU A 283 2.39 17.59 -17.67
C GLU A 283 2.74 16.28 -16.97
N ALA A 284 2.97 16.32 -15.66
CA ALA A 284 3.28 15.14 -14.84
C ALA A 284 2.15 14.10 -14.73
N LEU A 285 0.94 14.37 -15.25
CA LEU A 285 -0.16 13.41 -15.24
C LEU A 285 0.10 12.21 -16.16
N ALA A 286 0.71 12.44 -17.33
CA ALA A 286 0.98 11.38 -18.31
C ALA A 286 1.95 10.33 -17.74
N ASP A 287 3.08 10.77 -17.18
CA ASP A 287 4.06 9.93 -16.48
C ASP A 287 3.44 9.15 -15.31
N PHE A 288 2.54 9.80 -14.54
CA PHE A 288 1.82 9.14 -13.46
C PHE A 288 0.89 8.03 -13.99
N LEU A 289 0.11 8.29 -15.04
CA LEU A 289 -0.80 7.30 -15.64
C LEU A 289 -0.03 6.13 -16.26
N HIS A 290 1.07 6.39 -16.98
CA HIS A 290 1.94 5.34 -17.51
C HIS A 290 2.56 4.51 -16.38
N THR A 291 3.11 5.17 -15.35
CA THR A 291 3.62 4.50 -14.15
C THR A 291 2.53 3.65 -13.46
N TYR A 292 1.32 4.19 -13.35
CA TYR A 292 0.18 3.52 -12.71
C TYR A 292 -0.28 2.28 -13.49
N ASN A 293 -0.41 2.36 -14.81
CA ASN A 293 -0.93 1.27 -15.64
C ASN A 293 0.09 0.16 -15.92
N HIS A 294 1.37 0.50 -16.13
CA HIS A 294 2.38 -0.45 -16.61
C HIS A 294 3.37 -0.90 -15.54
N HIS A 295 3.69 -0.08 -14.53
CA HIS A 295 4.82 -0.34 -13.61
C HIS A 295 4.41 -0.47 -12.14
N ARG A 296 3.20 -0.02 -11.78
CA ARG A 296 2.76 0.07 -10.38
C ARG A 296 2.23 -1.25 -9.86
N CYS A 297 2.98 -1.89 -8.96
CA CYS A 297 2.51 -3.08 -8.25
C CYS A 297 1.18 -2.85 -7.50
N HIS A 298 0.15 -3.66 -7.77
CA HIS A 298 -1.15 -3.58 -7.10
C HIS A 298 -1.39 -4.77 -6.16
N THR A 299 -1.62 -4.50 -4.87
CA THR A 299 -1.95 -5.55 -3.88
C THR A 299 -3.29 -6.25 -4.11
N ALA A 300 -4.16 -5.68 -4.96
CA ALA A 300 -5.40 -6.34 -5.40
C ALA A 300 -5.15 -7.33 -6.56
N LEU A 301 -4.04 -7.19 -7.29
CA LEU A 301 -3.73 -7.93 -8.52
C LEU A 301 -2.48 -8.82 -8.29
N GLY A 302 -2.38 -9.46 -7.12
CA GLY A 302 -1.23 -10.29 -6.71
C GLY A 302 0.09 -9.55 -6.48
N GLY A 303 0.19 -8.27 -6.83
CA GLY A 303 1.43 -7.50 -6.89
C GLY A 303 1.78 -7.00 -8.29
N HIS A 304 1.05 -7.42 -9.32
CA HIS A 304 1.27 -7.06 -10.72
C HIS A 304 0.67 -5.68 -11.07
N PRO A 305 1.08 -5.04 -12.18
CA PRO A 305 0.50 -3.78 -12.67
C PRO A 305 -0.82 -4.00 -13.43
N PRO A 306 -1.71 -3.00 -13.54
CA PRO A 306 -3.00 -3.11 -14.23
C PRO A 306 -2.98 -3.76 -15.62
N ILE A 307 -1.99 -3.43 -16.45
CA ILE A 307 -1.88 -3.93 -17.83
C ILE A 307 -1.79 -5.48 -17.90
N SER A 308 -1.28 -6.13 -16.83
CA SER A 308 -1.17 -7.60 -16.71
C SER A 308 -2.50 -8.36 -16.60
N ARG A 309 -3.63 -7.63 -16.64
CA ARG A 309 -4.98 -8.20 -16.63
C ARG A 309 -5.80 -7.82 -17.86
N VAL A 310 -5.19 -7.17 -18.85
CA VAL A 310 -5.85 -6.80 -20.10
C VAL A 310 -5.29 -7.62 -21.25
N ASN A 311 -3.96 -7.62 -21.43
CA ASN A 311 -3.29 -8.34 -22.53
C ASN A 311 -3.06 -9.84 -22.25
N ASN A 312 -3.92 -10.49 -21.47
CA ASN A 312 -3.85 -11.96 -21.25
C ASN A 312 -4.55 -12.69 -22.41
N ALA A 313 -3.96 -12.58 -23.60
CA ALA A 313 -4.40 -13.30 -24.79
C ALA A 313 -4.12 -14.82 -24.62
N ALA A 314 -5.19 -15.57 -24.34
CA ALA A 314 -5.23 -17.02 -24.13
C ALA A 314 -4.52 -17.55 -22.87
N GLY A 315 -5.03 -18.66 -22.35
CA GLY A 315 -4.48 -19.34 -21.17
C GLY A 315 -3.26 -20.20 -21.51
N GLN A 316 -2.07 -19.60 -21.52
CA GLN A 316 -0.79 -20.33 -21.73
C GLN A 316 -0.13 -20.85 -20.43
N TYR A 317 -0.86 -20.89 -19.31
CA TYR A 317 -0.41 -21.52 -18.08
C TYR A 317 -1.56 -22.33 -17.44
N THR A 318 -1.64 -23.60 -17.84
CA THR A 318 -2.24 -24.68 -17.05
C THR A 318 -1.17 -25.34 -16.19
#